data_AF-A0A2Z4GPK3-F1
#
_entry.id   AF-A0A2Z4GPK3-F1
#
_cell.length_a   1.000
_cell.length_b   1.000
_cell.length_c   1.000
_cell.angle_alpha   90.00
_cell.angle_beta   90.00
_cell.angle_gamma   90.00
#
_symmetry.space_group_name_H-M   'P 1'
#
loop_
_entity.id
_entity.type
_entity.pdbx_description
1 polymer ?
#
loop_
_entity_poly.entity_id
_entity_poly.type
_entity_poly.pdbx_seq_one_letter_code
_entity_poly.pdbx_strand_id
1 'polypeptide(L)'
;MLFFLSAIIMFLVIFLLVAIFHLFFWNNSLESICNVWISPYECGFLSASNPYSSFTFGFISFLVLFVLFDLEVSLFLNFCFSLSCYNTFFFYYVFLFVLCVGFTFELLSGSVKWLI
;
A
#
# COMPACT_ATOMS: atom_id res chain seq x y z
N MET A 1 19.93 -27.93 36.17
CA MET A 1 20.39 -26.60 36.65
C MET A 1 21.54 -26.04 35.80
N LEU A 2 22.64 -26.79 35.61
CA LEU A 2 23.79 -26.36 34.79
C LEU A 2 23.46 -26.04 33.31
N PHE A 3 22.60 -26.82 32.66
CA PHE A 3 22.15 -26.54 31.28
C PHE A 3 21.34 -25.24 31.16
N PHE A 4 20.59 -24.88 32.18
CA PHE A 4 19.82 -23.64 32.19
C PHE A 4 20.75 -22.43 32.38
N LEU A 5 21.77 -22.58 33.24
CA LEU A 5 22.81 -21.57 33.45
C LEU A 5 23.62 -21.32 32.17
N SER A 6 24.03 -22.39 31.45
CA SER A 6 24.79 -22.25 30.20
C SER A 6 23.99 -21.58 29.08
N ALA A 7 22.68 -21.87 28.99
CA ALA A 7 21.79 -21.22 28.03
C ALA A 7 21.66 -19.70 28.28
N ILE A 8 21.54 -19.30 29.55
CA ILE A 8 21.49 -17.88 29.93
C ILE A 8 22.78 -17.15 29.57
N ILE A 9 23.93 -17.77 29.83
CA ILE A 9 25.25 -17.19 29.51
C ILE A 9 25.40 -17.01 28.00
N MET A 10 25.02 -18.01 27.21
CA MET A 10 25.07 -17.92 25.74
C MET A 10 24.19 -16.78 25.20
N PHE A 11 22.97 -16.63 25.73
CA PHE A 11 22.08 -15.54 25.32
C PHE A 11 22.68 -14.16 25.60
N LEU A 12 23.29 -14.00 26.79
CA LEU A 12 23.87 -12.72 27.21
C LEU A 12 25.09 -12.33 26.35
N VAL A 13 25.92 -13.32 25.98
CA VAL A 13 27.06 -13.10 25.08
C VAL A 13 26.59 -12.65 23.69
N ILE A 14 25.58 -13.31 23.13
CA ILE A 14 25.03 -12.95 21.82
C ILE A 14 24.41 -11.55 21.86
N PHE A 15 23.66 -11.23 22.91
CA PHE A 15 23.06 -9.91 23.09
C PHE A 15 24.13 -8.80 23.14
N LEU A 16 25.22 -9.03 23.87
CA LEU A 16 26.31 -8.08 24.01
C LEU A 16 27.07 -7.86 22.69
N LEU A 17 27.29 -8.92 21.91
CA LEU A 17 27.90 -8.83 20.58
C LEU A 17 27.06 -7.98 19.62
N VAL A 18 25.74 -8.19 19.61
CA VAL A 18 24.82 -7.41 18.78
C VAL A 18 24.80 -5.94 19.22
N ALA A 19 24.80 -5.67 20.53
CA ALA A 19 24.83 -4.31 21.05
C ALA A 19 26.11 -3.55 20.65
N ILE A 20 27.28 -4.19 20.75
CA ILE A 20 28.57 -3.60 20.35
C ILE A 20 28.59 -3.30 18.85
N PHE A 21 28.10 -4.24 18.03
CA PHE A 21 28.04 -4.05 16.58
C PHE A 21 27.19 -2.82 16.23
N HIS A 22 26.03 -2.67 16.86
CA HIS A 22 25.12 -1.56 16.59
C HIS A 22 25.68 -0.21 17.08
N LEU A 23 26.44 -0.19 18.18
CA LEU A 23 27.11 1.01 18.67
C LEU A 23 28.25 1.48 17.75
N PHE A 24 28.99 0.55 17.14
CA PHE A 24 30.15 0.88 16.31
C PHE A 24 29.76 1.22 14.87
N PHE A 25 28.77 0.53 14.30
CA PHE A 25 28.44 0.65 12.90
C PHE A 25 27.58 1.89 12.58
N TRP A 26 26.76 2.36 13.53
CA TRP A 26 25.88 3.50 13.30
C TRP A 26 26.60 4.86 13.35
N ASN A 27 27.77 4.96 14.00
CA ASN A 27 28.43 6.24 14.24
C ASN A 27 29.41 6.66 13.12
N ASN A 28 29.48 5.94 12.00
CA ASN A 28 30.32 6.33 10.87
C ASN A 28 29.63 7.42 10.05
N SER A 29 29.90 8.67 10.40
CA SER A 29 29.53 9.89 9.68
C SER A 29 30.30 10.05 8.36
N LEU A 30 30.19 9.07 7.45
CA LEU A 30 30.62 9.16 6.04
C LEU A 30 29.48 9.71 5.17
N GLU A 31 28.67 10.63 5.69
CA GLU A 31 27.48 11.13 5.02
C GLU A 31 27.82 12.05 3.82
N SER A 32 28.94 12.77 3.84
CA SER A 32 29.16 13.85 2.85
C SER A 32 29.46 13.41 1.42
N ILE A 33 30.11 12.26 1.21
CA ILE A 33 30.46 11.75 -0.15
C ILE A 33 29.37 10.81 -0.69
N CYS A 34 28.73 10.04 0.19
CA CYS A 34 27.65 9.13 -0.17
C CYS A 34 26.35 9.86 -0.52
N ASN A 35 26.13 11.07 0.01
CA ASN A 35 24.90 11.82 -0.20
C ASN A 35 24.63 12.21 -1.67
N VAL A 36 25.65 12.37 -2.52
CA VAL A 36 25.42 12.72 -3.96
C VAL A 36 24.84 11.54 -4.75
N TRP A 37 25.21 10.32 -4.41
CA TRP A 37 24.69 9.11 -5.07
C TRP A 37 23.36 8.63 -4.49
N ILE A 38 23.06 9.05 -3.26
CA ILE A 38 21.85 8.66 -2.51
C ILE A 38 20.79 9.78 -2.51
N SER A 39 21.13 10.98 -2.98
CA SER A 39 20.17 12.09 -3.11
C SER A 39 19.22 11.91 -4.29
N PRO A 40 17.97 12.42 -4.20
CA PRO A 40 17.03 12.40 -5.32
C PRO A 40 17.58 13.15 -6.54
N TYR A 41 17.28 12.61 -7.73
CA TYR A 41 17.71 13.22 -8.99
C TYR A 41 16.87 14.45 -9.31
N GLU A 42 17.44 15.64 -9.15
CA GLU A 42 16.81 16.93 -9.50
C GLU A 42 17.49 17.62 -10.69
N CYS A 43 17.89 16.84 -11.70
CA CYS A 43 18.53 17.38 -12.91
C CYS A 43 19.75 18.29 -12.61
N GLY A 44 20.48 18.03 -11.53
CA GLY A 44 21.68 18.79 -11.14
C GLY A 44 21.41 20.06 -10.30
N PHE A 45 20.17 20.33 -9.91
CA PHE A 45 19.80 21.42 -9.00
C PHE A 45 19.77 20.97 -7.54
N LEU A 46 19.84 21.93 -6.61
CA LEU A 46 19.62 21.65 -5.18
C LEU A 46 18.13 21.42 -4.93
N SER A 47 17.83 20.45 -4.07
CA SER A 47 16.47 20.13 -3.67
C SER A 47 15.77 21.29 -2.99
N ALA A 48 14.89 21.95 -3.76
CA ALA A 48 14.20 23.16 -3.33
C ALA A 48 12.89 22.85 -2.57
N SER A 49 12.40 21.61 -2.60
CA SER A 49 11.10 21.26 -2.04
C SER A 49 11.04 19.84 -1.49
N ASN A 50 10.23 19.66 -0.44
CA ASN A 50 9.86 18.34 0.05
C ASN A 50 9.24 17.51 -1.09
N PRO A 51 9.70 16.27 -1.34
CA PRO A 51 9.14 15.40 -2.37
C PRO A 51 7.74 14.87 -2.03
N TYR A 52 7.26 15.17 -0.82
CA TYR A 52 5.92 14.81 -0.38
C TYR A 52 4.88 15.71 -1.06
N SER A 53 4.51 15.35 -2.29
CA SER A 53 3.28 15.87 -2.88
C SER A 53 2.09 15.28 -2.12
N SER A 54 1.17 16.16 -1.72
CA SER A 54 -0.13 15.72 -1.20
C SER A 54 -0.86 15.01 -2.33
N PHE A 55 -1.11 13.71 -2.17
CA PHE A 55 -1.95 12.95 -3.09
C PHE A 55 -3.30 13.64 -3.23
N THR A 56 -3.74 13.85 -4.47
CA THR A 56 -5.03 14.48 -4.75
C THR A 56 -6.16 13.55 -4.31
N PHE A 57 -7.20 14.11 -3.70
CA PHE A 57 -8.38 13.35 -3.24
C PHE A 57 -9.01 12.46 -4.33
N GLY A 58 -8.94 12.89 -5.60
CA GLY A 58 -9.43 12.10 -6.74
C GLY A 58 -8.76 10.74 -6.90
N PHE A 59 -7.47 10.62 -6.60
CA PHE A 59 -6.77 9.33 -6.68
C PHE A 59 -7.30 8.33 -5.66
N ILE A 60 -7.62 8.81 -4.46
CA ILE A 60 -8.18 7.96 -3.39
C ILE A 60 -9.58 7.49 -3.77
N SER A 61 -10.43 8.38 -4.31
CA SER A 61 -11.77 8.03 -4.81
C SER A 61 -11.70 6.96 -5.90
N PHE A 62 -10.79 7.10 -6.88
CA PHE A 62 -10.56 6.07 -7.90
C PHE A 62 -10.18 4.71 -7.31
N LEU A 63 -9.33 4.68 -6.28
CA LEU A 63 -8.86 3.44 -5.65
C LEU A 63 -10.00 2.70 -4.93
N VAL A 64 -10.87 3.43 -4.23
CA VAL A 64 -12.07 2.85 -3.58
C VAL A 64 -13.03 2.28 -4.62
N LEU A 65 -13.27 3.03 -5.70
CA LEU A 65 -14.12 2.60 -6.80
C LEU A 65 -13.59 1.33 -7.47
N PHE A 66 -12.27 1.26 -7.70
CA PHE A 66 -11.62 0.08 -8.25
C PHE A 66 -11.82 -1.17 -7.39
N VAL A 67 -11.66 -1.05 -6.06
CA VAL A 67 -11.88 -2.18 -5.13
C VAL A 67 -13.34 -2.64 -5.15
N LEU A 68 -14.30 -1.71 -5.20
CA LEU A 68 -15.73 -2.03 -5.30
C LEU A 68 -16.04 -2.81 -6.58
N PHE A 69 -15.59 -2.31 -7.73
CA PHE A 69 -15.80 -2.96 -9.03
C PHE A 69 -15.14 -4.34 -9.12
N ASP A 70 -13.97 -4.54 -8.53
CA ASP A 70 -13.28 -5.85 -8.52
C ASP A 70 -14.05 -6.91 -7.71
N LEU A 71 -14.60 -6.51 -6.56
CA LEU A 71 -15.47 -7.36 -5.76
C LEU A 71 -16.73 -7.76 -6.54
N GLU A 72 -17.30 -6.84 -7.30
CA GLU A 72 -18.51 -7.08 -8.08
C GLU A 72 -18.27 -8.02 -9.25
N VAL A 73 -17.14 -7.91 -9.96
CA VAL A 73 -16.74 -8.88 -10.99
C VAL A 73 -16.56 -10.27 -10.39
N SER A 74 -16.00 -10.36 -9.18
CA SER A 74 -15.86 -11.63 -8.45
C SER A 74 -17.23 -12.27 -8.12
N LEU A 75 -18.23 -11.46 -7.76
CA LEU A 75 -19.60 -11.93 -7.54
C LEU A 75 -20.27 -12.37 -8.86
N PHE A 76 -20.09 -11.59 -9.93
CA PHE A 76 -20.62 -11.92 -11.25
C PHE A 76 -20.04 -13.24 -11.80
N LEU A 77 -18.77 -13.52 -11.53
CA LEU A 77 -18.13 -14.77 -11.93
C LEU A 77 -18.77 -15.97 -11.23
N ASN A 78 -19.04 -15.87 -9.92
CA ASN A 78 -19.77 -16.90 -9.17
C ASN A 78 -21.19 -17.12 -9.71
N PHE A 79 -21.86 -16.05 -10.14
CA PHE A 79 -23.19 -16.15 -10.76
C PHE A 79 -23.20 -17.02 -12.01
N CYS A 80 -22.26 -16.79 -12.94
CA CYS A 80 -22.13 -17.55 -14.18
C CYS A 80 -22.00 -19.06 -13.95
N PHE A 81 -21.40 -19.48 -12.83
CA PHE A 81 -21.30 -20.89 -12.48
C PHE A 81 -22.56 -21.46 -11.81
N SER A 82 -23.44 -20.60 -11.28
CA SER A 82 -24.65 -20.99 -10.54
C SER A 82 -25.94 -21.03 -11.40
N LEU A 83 -25.81 -21.31 -12.70
CA LEU A 83 -26.85 -21.15 -13.74
C LEU A 83 -28.19 -21.88 -13.52
N SER A 84 -28.31 -22.72 -12.48
CA SER A 84 -29.51 -23.50 -12.16
C SER A 84 -30.60 -22.71 -11.43
N CYS A 85 -30.32 -21.50 -10.94
CA CYS A 85 -31.25 -20.71 -10.12
C CYS A 85 -31.87 -19.53 -10.89
N TYR A 86 -32.98 -19.74 -11.61
CA TYR A 86 -33.69 -18.66 -12.31
C TYR A 86 -34.23 -17.56 -11.39
N ASN A 87 -34.55 -17.86 -10.13
CA ASN A 87 -35.10 -16.88 -9.19
C ASN A 87 -34.10 -15.81 -8.72
N THR A 88 -32.78 -16.08 -8.81
CA THR A 88 -31.75 -15.13 -8.34
C THR A 88 -31.38 -14.07 -9.38
N PHE A 89 -31.79 -14.22 -10.65
CA PHE A 89 -31.50 -13.25 -11.72
C PHE A 89 -32.03 -11.85 -11.41
N PHE A 90 -33.24 -11.75 -10.83
CA PHE A 90 -33.84 -10.45 -10.53
C PHE A 90 -32.98 -9.63 -9.55
N PHE A 91 -32.48 -10.27 -8.50
CA PHE A 91 -31.59 -9.61 -7.52
C PHE A 91 -30.28 -9.16 -8.17
N TYR A 92 -29.74 -9.94 -9.12
CA TYR A 92 -28.55 -9.56 -9.88
C TYR A 92 -28.77 -8.32 -10.76
N TYR A 93 -29.91 -8.22 -11.45
CA TYR A 93 -30.23 -7.04 -12.25
C TYR A 93 -30.43 -5.79 -11.41
N VAL A 94 -31.10 -5.91 -10.27
CA VAL A 94 -31.24 -4.79 -9.32
C VAL A 94 -29.87 -4.36 -8.80
N PHE A 95 -29.00 -5.32 -8.49
CA PHE A 95 -27.64 -5.05 -8.02
C PHE A 95 -26.80 -4.30 -9.08
N LEU A 96 -26.79 -4.77 -10.33
CA LEU A 96 -26.12 -4.07 -11.44
C LEU A 96 -26.68 -2.66 -11.68
N PHE A 97 -27.99 -2.46 -11.47
CA PHE A 97 -28.60 -1.14 -11.63
C PHE A 97 -28.09 -0.14 -10.58
N VAL A 98 -28.05 -0.54 -9.30
CA VAL A 98 -27.51 0.29 -8.21
C VAL A 98 -26.07 0.70 -8.49
N LEU A 99 -25.29 -0.24 -9.02
CA LEU A 99 -23.91 -0.06 -9.41
C LEU A 99 -23.73 0.99 -10.52
N CYS A 100 -24.49 0.87 -11.61
CA CYS A 100 -24.50 1.87 -12.69
C CYS A 100 -24.86 3.27 -12.17
N VAL A 101 -25.81 3.37 -11.24
CA VAL A 101 -26.19 4.64 -10.61
C VAL A 101 -25.05 5.21 -9.75
N GLY A 102 -24.40 4.38 -8.94
CA GLY A 102 -23.25 4.80 -8.13
C GLY A 102 -22.08 5.31 -8.99
N PHE A 103 -21.73 4.57 -10.04
CA PHE A 103 -20.65 4.95 -10.95
C PHE A 103 -20.95 6.25 -11.70
N THR A 104 -22.19 6.42 -12.18
CA THR A 104 -22.59 7.66 -12.87
C THR A 104 -22.55 8.86 -11.93
N PHE A 105 -22.94 8.72 -10.66
CA PHE A 105 -22.83 9.78 -9.66
C PHE A 105 -21.38 10.23 -9.44
N GLU A 106 -20.44 9.29 -9.38
CA GLU A 106 -19.03 9.61 -9.13
C GLU A 106 -18.35 10.24 -10.36
N LEU A 107 -18.74 9.83 -11.57
CA LEU A 107 -18.35 10.49 -12.81
C LEU A 107 -18.84 11.95 -12.86
N LEU A 108 -20.09 12.20 -12.48
CA LEU A 108 -20.67 13.55 -12.45
C LEU A 108 -20.02 14.44 -11.37
N SER A 109 -19.60 13.85 -10.25
CA SER A 109 -18.92 14.57 -9.16
C SER A 109 -17.53 15.08 -9.55
N GLY A 110 -16.96 14.60 -10.66
CA GLY A 110 -15.70 15.10 -11.19
C GLY A 110 -14.45 14.61 -10.45
N SER A 111 -14.58 13.67 -9.50
CA SER A 111 -13.46 13.07 -8.76
C SER A 111 -12.47 12.34 -9.67
N VAL A 112 -12.95 11.86 -10.83
CA VAL A 112 -12.16 11.13 -11.84
C VAL A 112 -11.53 12.08 -12.87
N LYS A 113 -11.81 13.39 -12.80
CA LYS A 113 -11.30 14.35 -13.78
C LYS A 113 -9.83 14.64 -13.46
N TRP A 114 -8.94 13.98 -14.18
CA TRP A 114 -7.53 14.32 -14.19
C TRP A 114 -7.38 15.68 -14.87
N LEU A 115 -7.20 16.72 -14.07
CA LEU A 115 -6.57 17.95 -14.55
C LEU A 115 -5.11 17.59 -14.79
N ILE A 116 -4.74 17.51 -16.06
CA ILE A 116 -3.34 17.54 -16.50
C ILE A 116 -2.73 18.87 -16.12
#